data_AF-A0A820PB58-F1
#
_entry.id   AF-A0A820PB58-F1
#
_cell.length_a   1.000
_cell.length_b   1.000
_cell.length_c   1.000
_cell.angle_alpha   90.00
_cell.angle_beta   90.00
_cell.angle_gamma   90.00
#
_symmetry.space_group_name_H-M   'P 1'
#
loop_
_entity.id
_entity.type
_entity.pdbx_description
1 polymer ?
#
loop_
_entity_poly.entity_id
_entity_poly.type
_entity_poly.pdbx_seq_one_letter_code
_entity_poly.pdbx_strand_id
1 'polypeptide(L)'
;HPVATAKFFHVLITNILDTMIIGGVLGPVKAYFGTVESQGRGSLHLHLLIWLNHDMKPADMKQKIQNADFRKKLKAYLEDIIKEDLDEFKDKQVFSYSEDTTSRNMSPRLSKDNIYAALRTID
;
A
#
# COMPACT_ATOMS: atom_id res chain seq x y z
N HIS A 1 -15.86 9.82 22.31
CA HIS A 1 -16.46 8.75 23.13
C HIS A 1 -15.77 7.41 22.79
N PRO A 2 -14.75 6.97 23.54
CA PRO A 2 -13.85 5.87 23.15
C PRO A 2 -14.57 4.55 22.83
N VAL A 3 -15.61 4.21 23.61
CA VAL A 3 -16.41 2.99 23.39
C VAL A 3 -17.18 3.03 22.06
N ALA A 4 -17.65 4.21 21.64
CA ALA A 4 -18.38 4.34 20.38
C ALA A 4 -17.42 4.18 19.19
N THR A 5 -16.23 4.77 19.30
CA THR A 5 -15.15 4.61 18.31
C THR A 5 -14.72 3.15 18.17
N ALA A 6 -14.54 2.42 19.27
CA ALA A 6 -14.20 0.99 19.23
C ALA A 6 -15.30 0.13 18.58
N LYS A 7 -16.58 0.41 18.89
CA LYS A 7 -17.72 -0.27 18.25
C LYS A 7 -17.79 0.01 16.76
N PHE A 8 -17.63 1.27 16.36
CA PHE A 8 -17.60 1.66 14.96
C PHE A 8 -16.45 0.97 14.22
N PHE A 9 -15.25 1.00 14.78
CA PHE A 9 -14.08 0.32 14.22
C PHE A 9 -14.34 -1.18 14.02
N HIS A 10 -14.91 -1.86 15.03
CA HIS A 10 -15.24 -3.27 14.93
C HIS A 10 -16.23 -3.57 13.79
N VAL A 11 -17.31 -2.78 13.66
CA VAL A 11 -18.29 -2.91 12.57
C VAL A 11 -17.63 -2.67 11.22
N LEU A 12 -16.80 -1.63 11.11
CA LEU A 12 -16.07 -1.30 9.90
C LEU A 12 -15.16 -2.46 9.45
N ILE A 13 -14.33 -2.99 10.36
CA ILE A 13 -13.43 -4.11 10.05
C ILE A 13 -14.20 -5.36 9.67
N THR A 14 -15.28 -5.69 10.39
CA THR A 14 -16.11 -6.87 10.06
C THR A 14 -16.67 -6.74 8.65
N ASN A 15 -17.20 -5.57 8.29
CA ASN A 15 -17.70 -5.33 6.93
C ASN A 15 -16.59 -5.40 5.88
N ILE A 16 -15.40 -4.87 6.15
CA ILE A 16 -14.24 -4.99 5.24
C ILE A 16 -13.91 -6.46 4.99
N LEU A 17 -13.83 -7.27 6.05
CA LEU A 17 -13.53 -8.70 5.94
C LEU A 17 -14.61 -9.44 5.15
N ASP A 18 -15.88 -9.26 5.48
CA ASP A 18 -16.98 -9.99 4.85
C ASP A 18 -17.21 -9.57 3.39
N THR A 19 -17.20 -8.25 3.11
CA THR A 19 -17.61 -7.73 1.81
C THR A 19 -16.45 -7.64 0.82
N MET A 20 -15.25 -7.24 1.27
CA MET A 20 -14.13 -7.02 0.36
C MET A 20 -13.19 -8.22 0.31
N ILE A 21 -12.82 -8.77 1.47
CA ILE A 21 -11.86 -9.87 1.50
C ILE A 21 -12.54 -11.19 1.13
N ILE A 22 -13.57 -11.58 1.87
CA ILE A 22 -14.33 -12.81 1.60
C ILE A 22 -15.19 -12.64 0.34
N GLY A 23 -15.75 -11.45 0.11
CA GLY A 23 -16.49 -11.12 -1.12
C GLY A 23 -15.63 -11.07 -2.39
N GLY A 24 -14.30 -11.18 -2.26
CA GLY A 24 -13.41 -11.50 -3.39
C GLY A 24 -12.95 -10.31 -4.22
N VAL A 25 -12.91 -9.10 -3.65
CA VAL A 25 -12.32 -7.91 -4.32
C VAL A 25 -10.87 -8.19 -4.76
N LEU A 26 -10.13 -8.96 -3.96
CA LEU A 26 -8.75 -9.37 -4.27
C LEU A 26 -8.66 -10.68 -5.09
N GLY A 27 -9.80 -11.24 -5.50
CA GLY A 27 -9.92 -12.60 -6.02
C GLY A 27 -10.15 -13.65 -4.91
N PRO A 28 -10.15 -14.94 -5.26
CA PRO A 28 -10.39 -16.03 -4.30
C PRO A 28 -9.37 -16.01 -3.16
N VAL A 29 -9.84 -15.94 -1.92
CA VAL A 29 -9.00 -15.94 -0.72
C VAL A 29 -8.92 -17.35 -0.14
N LYS A 30 -7.71 -17.81 0.18
CA LYS A 30 -7.46 -19.09 0.85
C LYS A 30 -7.52 -18.95 2.36
N ALA A 31 -6.96 -17.86 2.90
CA ALA A 31 -6.93 -17.56 4.32
C ALA A 31 -6.64 -16.07 4.54
N TYR A 32 -6.98 -15.56 5.73
CA TYR A 32 -6.52 -14.27 6.22
C TYR A 32 -6.20 -14.37 7.72
N PHE A 33 -5.33 -13.49 8.20
CA PHE A 33 -4.97 -13.33 9.60
C PHE A 33 -4.89 -11.83 9.92
N GLY A 34 -5.51 -11.38 11.01
CA GLY A 34 -5.53 -9.97 11.38
C GLY A 34 -5.32 -9.73 12.86
N THR A 35 -4.64 -8.63 13.19
CA THR A 35 -4.39 -8.18 14.56
C THR A 35 -4.74 -6.70 14.71
N VAL A 36 -5.40 -6.35 15.80
CA VAL A 36 -5.72 -4.96 16.13
C VAL A 36 -4.76 -4.46 17.19
N GLU A 37 -4.12 -3.32 16.95
CA GLU A 37 -3.27 -2.64 17.91
C GLU A 37 -3.78 -1.24 18.23
N SER A 38 -3.45 -0.74 19.42
CA SER A 38 -3.68 0.67 19.75
C SER A 38 -2.48 1.49 19.28
N GLN A 39 -2.68 2.32 18.27
CA GLN A 39 -1.73 3.34 17.88
C GLN A 39 -1.82 4.55 18.84
N GLY A 40 -0.76 5.37 18.85
CA GLY A 40 -0.63 6.53 19.74
C GLY A 40 -1.93 7.34 19.89
N ARG A 41 -2.21 7.77 21.12
CA ARG A 41 -3.45 8.45 21.54
C ARG A 41 -4.73 7.59 21.50
N GLY A 42 -4.62 6.27 21.44
CA GLY A 42 -5.76 5.36 21.61
C GLY A 42 -6.55 5.07 20.33
N SER A 43 -6.00 5.38 19.15
CA SER A 43 -6.58 4.98 17.88
C SER A 43 -6.39 3.47 17.66
N LEU A 44 -7.34 2.78 17.03
CA LEU A 44 -7.21 1.37 16.68
C LEU A 44 -6.71 1.23 15.24
N HIS A 45 -5.76 0.34 15.03
CA HIS A 45 -5.15 0.05 13.73
C HIS A 45 -5.24 -1.45 13.47
N LEU A 46 -5.65 -1.85 12.25
CA LEU A 46 -5.71 -3.25 11.83
C LEU A 46 -4.51 -3.57 10.93
N HIS A 47 -3.70 -4.56 11.32
CA HIS A 47 -2.77 -5.23 10.42
C HIS A 47 -3.44 -6.48 9.87
N LEU A 48 -3.43 -6.66 8.56
CA LEU A 48 -4.08 -7.80 7.89
C LEU A 48 -3.12 -8.47 6.91
N LEU A 49 -3.00 -9.79 7.02
CA LEU A 49 -2.26 -10.64 6.11
C LEU A 49 -3.26 -11.55 5.38
N ILE A 50 -3.18 -11.59 4.05
CA ILE A 50 -4.14 -12.29 3.19
C ILE A 50 -3.38 -13.24 2.27
N TRP A 51 -3.83 -14.50 2.19
CA TRP A 51 -3.34 -15.49 1.25
C TRP A 51 -4.38 -15.71 0.16
N LEU A 52 -4.02 -15.39 -1.08
CA LEU A 52 -4.88 -15.64 -2.25
C LEU A 52 -4.78 -17.10 -2.69
N ASN A 53 -5.89 -17.64 -3.19
CA ASN A 53 -5.96 -18.98 -3.76
C ASN A 53 -5.60 -18.94 -5.24
N HIS A 54 -4.30 -18.82 -5.53
CA HIS A 54 -3.75 -18.97 -6.88
C HIS A 54 -2.43 -19.75 -6.85
N ASP A 55 -2.03 -20.29 -8.00
CA ASP A 55 -0.81 -21.06 -8.21
C ASP A 55 0.29 -20.27 -8.96
N MET A 56 -0.03 -19.07 -9.43
CA MET A 56 0.90 -18.18 -10.13
C MET A 56 2.14 -17.84 -9.30
N LYS A 57 3.32 -18.21 -9.82
CA LYS A 57 4.62 -17.96 -9.20
C LYS A 57 5.20 -16.61 -9.66
N PRO A 58 6.22 -16.07 -8.96
CA PRO A 58 6.90 -14.85 -9.40
C PRO A 58 7.45 -14.94 -10.83
N ALA A 59 7.93 -16.12 -11.25
CA ALA A 59 8.39 -16.36 -12.62
C ALA A 59 7.28 -16.22 -13.67
N ASP A 60 6.09 -16.78 -13.38
CA ASP A 60 4.93 -16.70 -14.27
C ASP A 60 4.46 -15.25 -14.42
N MET A 61 4.48 -14.48 -13.33
CA MET A 61 4.16 -13.05 -13.35
C MET A 61 5.14 -12.27 -14.23
N LYS A 62 6.45 -12.54 -14.10
CA LYS A 62 7.49 -11.90 -14.92
C LYS A 62 7.27 -12.15 -16.41
N GLN A 63 6.81 -13.35 -16.77
CA GLN A 63 6.46 -13.71 -18.14
C GLN A 63 5.17 -13.02 -18.59
N LYS A 64 4.09 -13.08 -17.79
CA LYS A 64 2.80 -12.46 -18.12
C LYS A 64 2.91 -10.95 -18.31
N ILE A 65 3.74 -10.28 -17.50
CA ILE A 65 4.00 -8.84 -17.62
C ILE A 65 4.61 -8.48 -18.97
N GLN A 66 5.23 -9.39 -19.73
CA GLN A 66 5.71 -9.07 -21.07
C GLN A 66 4.57 -8.80 -22.07
N ASN A 67 3.37 -9.34 -21.82
CA ASN A 67 2.19 -9.10 -22.63
C ASN A 67 1.56 -7.72 -22.33
N ALA A 68 1.40 -6.88 -23.35
CA ALA A 68 0.90 -5.51 -23.21
C ALA A 68 -0.56 -5.45 -22.73
N ASP A 69 -1.42 -6.35 -23.21
CA ASP A 69 -2.83 -6.41 -22.80
C ASP A 69 -2.96 -6.84 -21.34
N PHE A 70 -2.13 -7.78 -20.91
CA PHE A 70 -2.07 -8.20 -19.51
C PHE A 70 -1.66 -7.03 -18.62
N ARG A 71 -0.60 -6.27 -18.97
CA ARG A 71 -0.19 -5.07 -18.22
C ARG A 71 -1.31 -4.04 -18.14
N LYS A 72 -2.02 -3.80 -19.24
CA LYS A 72 -3.15 -2.85 -19.29
C LYS A 72 -4.27 -3.28 -18.33
N LYS A 73 -4.65 -4.55 -18.36
CA LYS A 73 -5.69 -5.11 -17.46
C LYS A 73 -5.26 -5.08 -16.00
N LEU A 74 -4.01 -5.45 -15.71
CA LEU A 74 -3.45 -5.41 -14.37
C LEU A 74 -3.44 -3.97 -13.82
N LYS A 75 -3.02 -3.00 -14.63
CA LYS A 75 -3.04 -1.59 -14.25
C LYS A 75 -4.47 -1.11 -13.94
N ALA A 76 -5.42 -1.38 -14.83
CA ALA A 76 -6.81 -1.01 -14.62
C ALA A 76 -7.41 -1.62 -13.35
N TYR A 77 -7.08 -2.88 -13.06
CA TYR A 77 -7.49 -3.53 -11.82
C TYR A 77 -6.87 -2.86 -10.57
N LEU A 78 -5.57 -2.54 -10.60
CA LEU A 78 -4.91 -1.86 -9.49
C LEU A 78 -5.47 -0.46 -9.24
N GLU A 79 -5.77 0.30 -10.30
CA GLU A 79 -6.38 1.63 -10.22
C GLU A 79 -7.82 1.60 -9.68
N ASP A 80 -8.54 0.48 -9.86
CA ASP A 80 -9.89 0.30 -9.33
C ASP A 80 -9.91 0.01 -7.83
N ILE A 81 -8.98 -0.84 -7.36
CA ILE A 81 -8.95 -1.29 -5.96
C ILE A 81 -8.09 -0.43 -5.03
N ILE A 82 -7.07 0.26 -5.57
CA ILE A 82 -6.20 1.15 -4.78
C ILE A 82 -6.79 2.56 -4.86
N LYS A 83 -7.39 3.00 -3.77
CA LYS A 83 -7.80 4.39 -3.59
C LYS A 83 -6.97 5.04 -2.49
N GLU A 84 -6.41 6.17 -2.83
CA GLU A 84 -5.62 6.99 -1.93
C GLU A 84 -6.17 8.42 -1.99
N ASP A 85 -6.55 8.97 -0.83
CA ASP A 85 -7.04 10.34 -0.69
C ASP A 85 -5.85 11.27 -0.36
N LEU A 86 -4.97 11.45 -1.35
CA LEU A 86 -3.81 12.35 -1.27
C LEU A 86 -4.03 13.67 -2.03
N ASP A 87 -5.26 13.98 -2.42
CA ASP A 87 -5.53 15.14 -3.29
C ASP A 87 -5.06 16.47 -2.66
N GLU A 88 -5.04 16.57 -1.33
CA GLU A 88 -4.52 17.74 -0.59
C GLU A 88 -3.00 17.96 -0.71
N PHE A 89 -2.24 17.00 -1.26
CA PHE A 89 -0.77 17.08 -1.38
C PHE A 89 -0.28 17.31 -2.81
N LYS A 90 -1.16 17.29 -3.82
CA LYS A 90 -0.78 17.46 -5.23
C LYS A 90 -0.39 18.91 -5.57
N ASP A 91 -0.99 19.90 -4.91
CA ASP A 91 -0.74 21.32 -5.17
C ASP A 91 0.55 21.88 -4.53
N LYS A 92 1.20 21.14 -3.62
CA LYS A 92 2.40 21.63 -2.90
C LYS A 92 3.73 21.32 -3.59
N GLN A 93 3.75 20.59 -4.71
CA GLN A 93 5.00 20.35 -5.46
C GLN A 93 5.19 21.26 -6.68
N VAL A 94 4.19 22.04 -7.08
CA VAL A 94 4.30 22.90 -8.27
C VAL A 94 4.97 24.26 -7.97
N PHE A 95 5.07 24.68 -6.71
CA PHE A 95 5.75 25.92 -6.29
C PHE A 95 7.05 25.63 -5.51
N SER A 96 8.13 25.26 -6.20
CA SER A 96 9.51 25.54 -5.71
C SER A 96 10.63 25.42 -6.76
N TYR A 97 10.33 25.21 -8.04
CA TYR A 97 11.32 25.40 -9.10
C TYR A 97 11.11 26.76 -9.79
N SER A 98 11.46 27.83 -9.08
CA SER A 98 11.89 29.07 -9.73
C SER A 98 13.37 29.26 -9.39
N GLU A 99 14.19 29.36 -10.43
CA GLU A 99 15.62 29.57 -10.38
C GLU A 99 16.01 30.66 -9.38
N ASP A 100 16.86 30.32 -8.41
CA ASP A 100 17.90 31.26 -8.00
C ASP A 100 19.18 30.50 -7.63
N THR A 101 20.13 30.58 -8.56
CA THR A 101 21.53 30.22 -8.38
C THR A 101 22.14 31.12 -7.31
N THR A 102 22.70 30.56 -6.23
CA THR A 102 24.05 30.86 -5.68
C THR A 102 24.26 30.17 -4.32
N SER A 103 25.32 29.36 -4.28
CA SER A 103 26.08 28.81 -3.13
C SER A 103 25.43 28.72 -1.73
N ARG A 104 25.36 27.50 -1.19
CA ARG A 104 26.01 27.10 0.09
C ARG A 104 25.71 25.63 0.46
N ASN A 105 26.80 24.85 0.53
CA ASN A 105 27.01 23.62 1.29
C ASN A 105 25.80 22.73 1.60
N MET A 106 25.58 21.74 0.74
CA MET A 106 24.65 20.64 0.98
C MET A 106 25.38 19.52 1.75
N SER A 107 25.02 19.33 3.02
CA SER A 107 25.22 18.04 3.71
C SER A 107 24.54 16.95 2.87
N PRO A 108 25.14 15.77 2.65
CA PRO A 108 24.59 14.81 1.70
C PRO A 108 23.28 14.24 2.24
N ARG A 109 22.15 14.71 1.70
CA ARG A 109 20.87 13.98 1.80
C ARG A 109 21.03 12.70 0.97
N LEU A 110 20.81 11.59 1.65
CA LEU A 110 20.81 10.24 1.09
C LEU A 110 19.96 10.19 -0.19
N SER A 111 20.60 9.89 -1.32
CA SER A 111 19.95 9.66 -2.61
C SER A 111 19.02 8.45 -2.53
N LYS A 112 17.95 8.46 -3.35
CA LYS A 112 17.00 7.35 -3.56
C LYS A 112 17.66 6.06 -4.04
N ASP A 113 18.94 6.09 -4.39
CA ASP A 113 19.74 4.92 -4.78
C ASP A 113 20.03 3.95 -3.61
N ASN A 114 19.80 4.37 -2.34
CA ASN A 114 20.08 3.54 -1.16
C ASN A 114 18.95 2.62 -0.69
N ILE A 115 17.77 2.64 -1.32
CA ILE A 115 16.65 1.76 -0.89
C ILE A 115 16.93 0.29 -1.27
N TYR A 116 17.78 0.05 -2.27
CA TYR A 116 18.10 -1.30 -2.75
C TYR A 116 19.33 -1.95 -2.07
N ALA A 117 19.97 -1.31 -1.09
CA ALA A 117 21.20 -1.81 -0.48
C ALA A 117 21.00 -2.65 0.81
N ALA A 118 19.77 -2.84 1.31
CA ALA A 118 19.52 -3.48 2.61
C ALA A 118 19.09 -4.97 2.57
N LEU A 119 19.28 -5.66 1.44
CA LEU A 119 19.01 -7.11 1.32
C LEU A 119 20.21 -7.89 0.78
N ARG A 120 21.33 -7.87 1.51
CA ARG A 120 22.38 -8.89 1.34
C ARG A 120 22.76 -9.52 2.67
N THR A 121 22.69 -10.86 2.65
CA THR A 121 23.32 -11.88 3.49
C THR A 121 23.00 -11.87 4.99
N ILE A 122 22.20 -12.85 5.38
CA ILE A 122 22.32 -13.51 6.67
C ILE A 122 22.98 -14.86 6.36
N ASP A 123 24.19 -15.06 6.87
CA ASP A 123 24.77 -16.39 7.12
C ASP A 123 23.99 -17.12 8.23
#